data_AF-A0A8S2QJN0-F1
#
_entry.id   AF-A0A8S2QJN0-F1
#
_cell.length_a   1.000
_cell.length_b   1.000
_cell.length_c   1.000
_cell.angle_alpha   90.00
_cell.angle_beta   90.00
_cell.angle_gamma   90.00
#
_symmetry.space_group_name_H-M   'P 1'
#
loop_
_entity.id
_entity.type
_entity.pdbx_description
1 polymer ?
#
loop_
_entity_poly.entity_id
_entity_poly.type
_entity_poly.pdbx_seq_one_letter_code
_entity_poly.pdbx_strand_id
1 'polypeptide(L)'
;LQKLIRTHPDIIIRRIDKGESFYLGRKTTMDLKTEEYMNKTEAYQVITTDQCPLMNISRSVENLLDYLLKNKAITQDRRKKLLPNVNQLELAYLYTLPKIHKSGIPIRPIISGLHAPVRCISKFLNDLLAPIYLQVARETTFTNGIDVIRRLEQYVGKGYLKSTTKLFTADVENLYTMVPREGGINALIEFLNKHTKMVKLDHLQSI
;
A
#
# COMPACT_ATOMS: atom_id res chain seq x y z
N LEU A 1 14.26 31.06 -8.03
CA LEU A 1 14.21 29.79 -7.25
C LEU A 1 15.59 29.22 -6.93
N GLN A 2 16.43 28.89 -7.92
CA GLN A 2 17.77 28.31 -7.67
C GLN A 2 18.66 29.17 -6.76
N LYS A 3 18.67 30.50 -6.96
CA LYS A 3 19.37 31.44 -6.07
C LYS A 3 18.88 31.37 -4.62
N LEU A 4 17.56 31.27 -4.40
CA LEU A 4 16.95 31.17 -3.07
C LEU A 4 17.41 29.90 -2.34
N ILE A 5 17.30 28.74 -3.00
CA ILE A 5 17.71 27.44 -2.44
C ILE A 5 19.21 27.42 -2.12
N ARG A 6 20.05 28.02 -2.99
CA ARG A 6 21.50 28.10 -2.74
C ARG A 6 21.84 28.95 -1.53
N THR A 7 21.09 30.03 -1.30
CA THR A 7 21.29 30.94 -0.16
C THR A 7 20.64 30.46 1.14
N HIS A 8 19.65 29.58 1.05
CA HIS A 8 18.86 29.08 2.18
C HIS A 8 18.73 27.56 2.07
N PRO A 9 19.79 26.80 2.40
CA PRO A 9 19.80 25.35 2.25
C PRO A 9 18.81 24.63 3.18
N ASP A 10 18.28 25.34 4.17
CA ASP A 10 17.21 24.87 5.07
C ASP A 10 15.82 24.91 4.42
N ILE A 11 15.65 25.58 3.28
CA ILE A 11 14.38 25.64 2.54
C ILE A 11 14.33 24.53 1.49
N ILE A 12 13.23 23.77 1.50
CA ILE A 12 12.94 22.69 0.56
C ILE A 12 11.74 23.01 -0.32
N ILE A 13 11.76 22.45 -1.53
CA ILE A 13 10.62 22.42 -2.44
C ILE A 13 10.19 20.97 -2.59
N ARG A 14 8.92 20.68 -2.30
CA ARG A 14 8.35 19.33 -2.44
C ARG A 14 7.07 19.37 -3.22
N ARG A 15 6.83 18.31 -4.00
CA ARG A 15 5.49 18.06 -4.57
C ARG A 15 4.50 17.84 -3.43
N ILE A 16 3.29 18.35 -3.57
CA ILE A 16 2.23 18.17 -2.58
C ILE A 16 1.41 16.91 -2.85
N ASP A 17 0.59 16.54 -1.88
CA ASP A 17 -0.26 15.35 -1.92
C ASP A 17 -1.40 15.39 -2.96
N LYS A 18 -2.02 16.56 -3.15
CA LYS A 18 -3.16 16.76 -4.06
C LYS A 18 -3.04 18.10 -4.76
N GLY A 19 -3.23 18.11 -6.07
CA GLY A 19 -3.11 19.30 -6.92
C GLY A 19 -1.74 19.41 -7.59
N GLU A 20 -1.56 20.49 -8.36
CA GLU A 20 -0.37 20.74 -9.19
C GLU A 20 0.60 21.77 -8.57
N SER A 21 0.42 22.10 -7.29
CA SER A 21 1.27 23.07 -6.60
C SER A 21 2.45 22.43 -5.88
N PHE A 22 3.35 23.27 -5.36
CA PHE A 22 4.51 22.84 -4.59
C PHE A 22 4.44 23.41 -3.17
N TYR A 23 4.96 22.65 -2.22
CA TYR A 23 5.24 23.12 -0.87
C TYR A 23 6.62 23.76 -0.85
N LEU A 24 6.70 25.00 -0.36
CA LEU A 24 7.93 25.70 -0.04
C LEU A 24 7.98 25.92 1.47
N GLY A 25 9.00 25.40 2.15
CA GLY A 25 9.14 25.60 3.59
C GLY A 25 10.40 24.96 4.16
N ARG A 26 10.53 24.97 5.49
CA ARG A 26 11.73 24.46 6.17
C ARG A 26 11.82 22.93 6.10
N LYS A 27 13.04 22.44 5.88
CA LYS A 27 13.40 21.02 5.92
C LYS A 27 13.10 20.41 7.29
N THR A 28 13.54 21.09 8.36
CA THR A 28 13.39 20.64 9.75
C THR A 28 11.93 20.39 10.13
N THR A 29 10.99 21.20 9.63
CA THR A 29 9.56 20.99 9.86
C THR A 29 9.05 19.68 9.26
N MET A 30 9.54 19.29 8.08
CA MET A 30 9.14 18.02 7.47
C MET A 30 9.83 16.83 8.11
N ASP A 31 11.10 16.99 8.52
CA ASP A 31 11.84 15.94 9.21
C ASP A 31 11.18 15.61 10.56
N LEU A 32 10.85 16.62 11.37
CA LEU A 32 10.14 16.45 12.65
C LEU A 32 8.79 15.76 12.49
N LYS A 33 7.99 16.16 11.50
CA LYS A 33 6.70 15.50 11.21
C LYS A 33 6.86 14.04 10.78
N THR A 34 7.94 13.75 10.07
CA THR A 34 8.24 12.38 9.63
C THR A 34 8.66 11.52 10.82
N GLU A 35 9.48 12.05 11.72
CA GLU A 35 9.87 11.39 12.96
C GLU A 35 8.68 11.16 13.89
N GLU A 36 7.84 12.17 14.13
CA GLU A 36 6.60 12.03 14.91
C GLU A 36 5.70 10.93 14.34
N TYR A 37 5.55 10.88 13.01
CA TYR A 37 4.78 9.85 12.35
C TYR A 37 5.38 8.44 12.51
N MET A 38 6.70 8.30 12.37
CA MET A 38 7.38 7.02 12.58
C MET A 38 7.22 6.55 14.03
N ASN A 39 7.40 7.44 15.01
CA ASN A 39 7.24 7.13 16.42
C ASN A 39 5.79 6.79 16.79
N LYS A 40 4.81 7.49 16.21
CA LYS A 40 3.38 7.24 16.48
C LYS A 40 2.90 5.90 15.91
N THR A 41 3.41 5.51 14.75
CA THR A 41 2.92 4.32 14.03
C THR A 41 3.74 3.08 14.27
N GLU A 42 5.01 3.23 14.67
CA GLU A 42 6.00 2.14 14.80
C GLU A 42 6.09 1.23 13.56
N ALA A 43 5.62 1.72 12.40
CA ALA A 43 5.46 0.92 11.20
C ALA A 43 6.73 0.83 10.34
N TYR A 44 7.71 1.67 10.64
CA TYR A 44 8.94 1.81 9.89
C TYR A 44 10.13 1.89 10.83
N GLN A 45 11.27 1.37 10.38
CA GLN A 45 12.52 1.43 11.11
C GLN A 45 13.59 2.06 10.23
N VAL A 46 14.38 2.95 10.82
CA VAL A 46 15.58 3.49 10.18
C VAL A 46 16.61 2.38 10.07
N ILE A 47 17.21 2.23 8.89
CA ILE A 47 18.31 1.28 8.69
C ILE A 47 19.56 1.90 9.30
N THR A 48 19.94 1.40 10.47
CA THR A 48 21.13 1.85 11.22
C THR A 48 22.37 1.00 10.96
N THR A 49 22.22 -0.11 10.24
CA THR A 49 23.32 -1.03 9.92
C THR A 49 24.11 -0.52 8.72
N ASP A 50 25.43 -0.67 8.76
CA ASP A 50 26.32 -0.35 7.62
C ASP A 50 26.08 -1.26 6.40
N GLN A 51 25.30 -2.33 6.58
CA GLN A 51 24.93 -3.26 5.52
C GLN A 51 23.53 -2.96 4.98
N CYS A 52 23.45 -2.69 3.68
CA CYS A 52 22.18 -2.53 2.97
C CYS A 52 21.43 -3.87 2.89
N PRO A 53 20.16 -3.96 3.34
CA PRO A 53 19.40 -5.23 3.36
C PRO A 53 18.94 -5.68 1.97
N LEU A 54 19.17 -4.89 0.92
CA LEU A 54 18.66 -5.13 -0.44
C LEU A 54 18.98 -6.54 -0.96
N MET A 55 20.24 -6.97 -0.84
CA MET A 55 20.66 -8.30 -1.35
C MET A 55 20.10 -9.44 -0.49
N ASN A 56 19.91 -9.22 0.81
CA ASN A 56 19.29 -10.21 1.68
C ASN A 56 17.82 -10.42 1.29
N ILE A 57 17.10 -9.34 1.01
CA ILE A 57 15.70 -9.40 0.54
C ILE A 57 15.63 -10.09 -0.83
N SER A 58 16.54 -9.77 -1.76
CA SER A 58 16.61 -10.45 -3.07
C SER A 58 16.81 -11.96 -2.91
N ARG A 59 17.74 -12.36 -2.05
CA ARG A 59 17.99 -13.78 -1.76
C ARG A 59 16.79 -14.48 -1.13
N SER A 60 16.07 -13.81 -0.22
CA SER A 60 14.81 -14.34 0.33
C SER A 60 13.76 -14.57 -0.76
N VAL A 61 13.65 -13.66 -1.72
CA VAL A 61 12.77 -13.82 -2.88
C VAL A 61 13.20 -15.02 -3.74
N GLU A 62 14.48 -15.17 -4.04
CA GLU A 62 15.01 -16.31 -4.80
C GLU A 62 14.70 -17.64 -4.10
N ASN A 63 14.97 -17.72 -2.79
CA ASN A 63 14.69 -18.90 -1.97
C ASN A 63 13.21 -19.26 -1.96
N LEU A 64 12.32 -18.27 -1.84
CA LEU A 64 10.87 -18.48 -1.92
C LEU A 64 10.47 -19.04 -3.28
N LEU A 65 11.00 -18.49 -4.37
CA LEU A 65 10.70 -18.97 -5.72
C LEU A 65 11.22 -20.39 -5.96
N ASP A 66 12.39 -20.74 -5.42
CA ASP A 66 12.94 -22.09 -5.46
C ASP A 66 12.08 -23.08 -4.68
N TYR A 67 11.61 -22.69 -3.50
CA TYR A 67 10.66 -23.46 -2.71
C TYR A 67 9.35 -23.70 -3.49
N LEU A 68 8.76 -22.65 -4.07
CA LEU A 68 7.53 -22.78 -4.84
C LEU A 68 7.70 -23.65 -6.09
N LEU A 69 8.85 -23.57 -6.76
CA LEU A 69 9.17 -24.42 -7.91
C LEU A 69 9.33 -25.89 -7.49
N LYS A 70 10.08 -26.15 -6.42
CA LYS A 70 10.29 -27.52 -5.88
C LYS A 70 8.96 -28.18 -5.52
N ASN A 71 8.03 -27.42 -4.96
CA ASN A 71 6.69 -27.88 -4.59
C ASN A 71 5.69 -27.85 -5.77
N LYS A 72 6.14 -27.58 -6.99
CA LYS A 72 5.30 -27.51 -8.22
C LYS A 72 4.16 -26.47 -8.14
N ALA A 73 4.27 -25.49 -7.25
CA ALA A 73 3.30 -24.39 -7.14
C ALA A 73 3.47 -23.36 -8.28
N ILE A 74 4.65 -23.28 -8.88
CA ILE A 74 4.94 -22.45 -10.07
C ILE A 74 5.74 -23.25 -11.09
N THR A 75 5.64 -22.85 -12.37
CA THR A 75 6.46 -23.40 -13.45
C THR A 75 7.83 -22.72 -13.54
N GLN A 76 8.78 -23.35 -14.24
CA GLN A 76 10.10 -22.75 -14.50
C GLN A 76 10.01 -21.40 -15.22
N ASP A 77 9.12 -21.28 -16.21
CA ASP A 77 8.91 -20.01 -16.92
C ASP A 77 8.29 -18.95 -16.01
N ARG A 78 7.41 -19.36 -15.10
CA ARG A 78 6.85 -18.45 -14.09
C ARG A 78 7.94 -17.97 -13.15
N ARG A 79 8.80 -18.87 -12.64
CA ARG A 79 9.96 -18.50 -11.81
C ARG A 79 10.84 -17.46 -12.50
N LYS A 80 11.22 -17.68 -13.76
CA LYS A 80 12.04 -16.72 -14.54
C LYS A 80 11.41 -15.33 -14.61
N LYS A 81 10.08 -15.24 -14.75
CA LYS A 81 9.35 -13.95 -14.78
C LYS A 81 9.23 -13.28 -13.41
N LEU A 82 9.28 -14.05 -12.32
CA LEU A 82 9.15 -13.54 -10.96
C LEU A 82 10.49 -13.16 -10.33
N LEU A 83 11.60 -13.66 -10.87
CA LEU A 83 12.93 -13.31 -10.38
C LEU A 83 13.18 -11.80 -10.46
N PRO A 84 13.80 -11.20 -9.43
CA PRO A 84 14.21 -9.80 -9.48
C PRO A 84 15.30 -9.57 -10.52
N ASN A 85 15.26 -8.43 -11.20
CA ASN A 85 16.35 -7.99 -12.07
C ASN A 85 17.45 -7.35 -11.22
N VAL A 86 18.52 -8.10 -10.93
CA VAL A 86 19.63 -7.67 -10.06
C VAL A 86 20.27 -6.35 -10.51
N ASN A 87 20.31 -6.07 -11.82
CA ASN A 87 20.92 -4.85 -12.37
C ASN A 87 20.09 -3.58 -12.13
N GLN A 88 18.85 -3.71 -11.66
CA GLN A 88 17.95 -2.59 -11.44
C GLN A 88 17.48 -2.49 -9.99
N LEU A 89 17.93 -3.39 -9.10
CA LEU A 89 17.41 -3.47 -7.74
C LEU A 89 17.65 -2.19 -6.95
N GLU A 90 16.58 -1.73 -6.28
CA GLU A 90 16.64 -0.61 -5.35
C GLU A 90 15.93 -0.98 -4.06
N LEU A 91 16.46 -0.50 -2.94
CA LEU A 91 15.79 -0.65 -1.67
C LEU A 91 14.59 0.29 -1.62
N ALA A 92 13.45 -0.24 -1.18
CA ALA A 92 12.27 0.59 -0.99
C ALA A 92 12.52 1.64 0.10
N TYR A 93 12.17 2.89 -0.16
CA TYR A 93 12.42 3.99 0.78
C TYR A 93 11.15 4.80 1.05
N LEU A 94 11.08 5.33 2.27
CA LEU A 94 10.01 6.22 2.71
C LEU A 94 10.31 7.65 2.25
N TYR A 95 9.30 8.29 1.67
CA TYR A 95 9.28 9.74 1.48
C TYR A 95 7.92 10.30 1.85
N THR A 96 7.86 11.61 2.11
CA THR A 96 6.64 12.27 2.60
C THR A 96 6.19 13.37 1.65
N LEU A 97 4.87 13.44 1.45
CA LEU A 97 4.19 14.48 0.69
C LEU A 97 3.34 15.36 1.62
N PRO A 98 3.51 16.68 1.63
CA PRO A 98 2.70 17.57 2.44
C PRO A 98 1.25 17.67 1.94
N LYS A 99 0.30 17.53 2.87
CA LYS A 99 -1.14 17.72 2.65
C LYS A 99 -1.53 19.17 2.93
N ILE A 100 -1.12 20.10 2.06
CA ILE A 100 -1.36 21.55 2.25
C ILE A 100 -2.85 21.93 2.31
N HIS A 101 -3.73 21.06 1.81
CA HIS A 101 -5.19 21.22 1.84
C HIS A 101 -5.81 20.84 3.20
N LYS A 102 -5.00 20.46 4.20
CA LYS A 102 -5.45 20.15 5.57
C LYS A 102 -4.77 21.09 6.57
N SER A 103 -5.51 21.45 7.62
CA SER A 103 -4.97 22.24 8.74
C SER A 103 -3.73 21.60 9.33
N GLY A 104 -2.73 22.40 9.69
CA GLY A 104 -1.44 21.93 10.21
C GLY A 104 -0.50 21.30 9.18
N ILE A 105 -0.91 21.17 7.90
CA ILE A 105 -0.12 20.57 6.80
C ILE A 105 0.46 19.20 7.21
N PRO A 106 -0.38 18.20 7.52
CA PRO A 106 0.09 16.85 7.84
C PRO A 106 0.80 16.23 6.64
N ILE A 107 1.58 15.19 6.87
CA ILE A 107 2.27 14.45 5.81
C ILE A 107 1.44 13.26 5.30
N ARG A 108 1.66 12.87 4.05
CA ARG A 108 1.34 11.55 3.52
C ARG A 108 2.66 10.76 3.38
N PRO A 109 2.88 9.71 4.17
CA PRO A 109 3.98 8.78 3.97
C PRO A 109 3.74 7.97 2.70
N ILE A 110 4.77 7.80 1.87
CA ILE A 110 4.76 6.96 0.67
C ILE A 110 6.02 6.11 0.66
N ILE A 111 5.85 4.81 0.39
CA ILE A 111 6.96 3.91 0.11
C ILE A 111 7.19 3.87 -1.40
N SER A 112 8.36 4.33 -1.84
CA SER A 112 8.83 4.12 -3.21
C SER A 112 9.50 2.76 -3.29
N GLY A 113 8.95 1.85 -4.10
CA GLY A 113 9.46 0.48 -4.23
C GLY A 113 9.48 0.01 -5.69
N LEU A 114 9.71 0.92 -6.65
CA LEU A 114 9.59 0.62 -8.08
C LEU A 114 10.54 -0.50 -8.53
N HIS A 115 11.71 -0.61 -7.91
CA HIS A 115 12.66 -1.69 -8.20
C HIS A 115 12.97 -2.56 -6.98
N ALA A 116 12.03 -2.63 -6.03
CA ALA A 116 12.15 -3.50 -4.88
C ALA A 116 12.13 -4.98 -5.31
N PRO A 117 12.92 -5.87 -4.67
CA PRO A 117 12.98 -7.28 -5.05
C PRO A 117 11.61 -8.00 -5.02
N VAL A 118 10.69 -7.54 -4.17
CA VAL A 118 9.36 -8.14 -4.00
C VAL A 118 8.35 -7.74 -5.09
N ARG A 119 8.64 -6.73 -5.92
CA ARG A 119 7.66 -6.12 -6.83
C ARG A 119 6.99 -7.13 -7.77
N CYS A 120 7.78 -8.02 -8.38
CA CYS A 120 7.25 -9.00 -9.33
C CYS A 120 6.30 -10.00 -8.65
N ILE A 121 6.63 -10.43 -7.43
CA ILE A 121 5.77 -11.31 -6.61
C ILE A 121 4.50 -10.56 -6.19
N SER A 122 4.61 -9.32 -5.69
CA SER A 122 3.44 -8.52 -5.31
C SER A 122 2.49 -8.30 -6.49
N LYS A 123 3.03 -8.03 -7.68
CA LYS A 123 2.22 -7.91 -8.90
C LYS A 123 1.54 -9.23 -9.24
N PHE A 124 2.27 -10.35 -9.19
CA PHE A 124 1.71 -11.66 -9.47
C PHE A 124 0.57 -12.02 -8.51
N LEU A 125 0.75 -11.78 -7.21
CA LEU A 125 -0.32 -11.97 -6.22
C LEU A 125 -1.52 -11.06 -6.50
N ASN A 126 -1.29 -9.79 -6.84
CA ASN A 126 -2.39 -8.89 -7.23
C ASN A 126 -3.13 -9.41 -8.47
N ASP A 127 -2.42 -9.85 -9.50
CA ASP A 127 -3.04 -10.35 -10.73
C ASP A 127 -3.88 -11.63 -10.47
N LEU A 128 -3.53 -12.43 -9.47
CA LEU A 128 -4.30 -13.59 -9.02
C LEU A 128 -5.52 -13.21 -8.15
N LEU A 129 -5.34 -12.31 -7.20
CA LEU A 129 -6.33 -12.00 -6.17
C LEU A 129 -7.36 -10.96 -6.64
N ALA A 130 -6.94 -9.99 -7.46
CA ALA A 130 -7.80 -8.87 -7.87
C ALA A 130 -9.08 -9.32 -8.57
N PRO A 131 -9.09 -10.31 -9.50
CA PRO A 131 -10.33 -10.77 -10.11
C PRO A 131 -11.36 -11.30 -9.09
N ILE A 132 -10.89 -12.08 -8.11
CA ILE A 132 -11.73 -12.66 -7.06
C ILE A 132 -12.26 -11.56 -6.14
N TYR A 133 -11.38 -10.67 -5.70
CA TYR A 133 -11.73 -9.52 -4.87
C TYR A 133 -12.75 -8.61 -5.55
N LEU A 134 -12.51 -8.25 -6.82
CA LEU A 134 -13.37 -7.33 -7.57
C LEU A 134 -14.76 -7.91 -7.84
N GLN A 135 -14.91 -9.23 -7.94
CA GLN A 135 -16.22 -9.85 -8.05
C GLN A 135 -17.07 -9.60 -6.79
N VAL A 136 -16.47 -9.74 -5.61
CA VAL A 136 -17.15 -9.53 -4.32
C VAL A 136 -17.34 -8.04 -4.03
N ALA A 137 -16.31 -7.23 -4.27
CA ALA A 137 -16.31 -5.80 -3.94
C ALA A 137 -17.37 -5.01 -4.72
N ARG A 138 -17.79 -5.46 -5.92
CA ARG A 138 -18.84 -4.80 -6.69
C ARG A 138 -20.14 -4.64 -5.91
N GLU A 139 -20.49 -5.61 -5.06
CA GLU A 139 -21.73 -5.60 -4.29
C GLU A 139 -21.65 -4.71 -3.04
N THR A 140 -20.45 -4.56 -2.46
CA THR A 140 -20.26 -3.94 -1.14
C THR A 140 -19.53 -2.60 -1.17
N THR A 141 -18.92 -2.23 -2.30
CA THR A 141 -18.13 -1.00 -2.44
C THR A 141 -18.66 -0.13 -3.57
N PHE A 142 -18.52 1.19 -3.41
CA PHE A 142 -18.80 2.17 -4.45
C PHE A 142 -17.51 2.50 -5.20
N THR A 143 -17.60 2.65 -6.52
CA THR A 143 -16.45 2.91 -7.39
C THR A 143 -16.12 4.39 -7.51
N ASN A 144 -17.10 5.28 -7.39
CA ASN A 144 -16.96 6.74 -7.43
C ASN A 144 -18.22 7.43 -6.91
N GLY A 145 -18.23 8.77 -6.88
CA GLY A 145 -19.36 9.56 -6.41
C GLY A 145 -20.65 9.38 -7.22
N ILE A 146 -20.55 9.12 -8.53
CA ILE A 146 -21.73 8.87 -9.38
C ILE A 146 -22.37 7.52 -9.02
N ASP A 147 -21.56 6.49 -8.76
CA ASP A 147 -22.03 5.18 -8.29
C ASP A 147 -22.71 5.30 -6.92
N VAL A 148 -22.17 6.12 -6.00
CA VAL A 148 -22.83 6.42 -4.72
C VAL A 148 -24.23 7.00 -4.93
N ILE A 149 -24.36 8.04 -5.76
CA ILE A 149 -25.66 8.69 -6.01
C ILE A 149 -26.66 7.69 -6.58
N ARG A 150 -26.27 6.93 -7.62
CA ARG A 150 -27.14 5.92 -8.25
C ARG A 150 -27.63 4.86 -7.26
N ARG A 151 -26.74 4.36 -6.38
CA ARG A 151 -27.14 3.37 -5.37
C ARG A 151 -28.02 3.96 -4.29
N LEU A 152 -27.83 5.23 -3.92
CA LEU A 152 -28.73 5.93 -3.01
C LEU A 152 -30.12 6.13 -3.63
N GLU A 153 -30.21 6.50 -4.90
CA GLU A 153 -31.49 6.59 -5.63
C GLU A 153 -32.22 5.24 -5.65
N GLN A 154 -31.50 4.14 -5.89
CA GLN A 154 -32.07 2.80 -5.80
C GLN A 154 -32.53 2.44 -4.38
N TYR A 155 -31.77 2.85 -3.37
CA TYR A 155 -32.13 2.65 -1.96
C TYR A 155 -33.41 3.42 -1.59
N VAL A 156 -33.57 4.65 -2.11
CA VAL A 156 -34.79 5.45 -2.01
C VAL A 156 -35.94 4.79 -2.76
N GLY A 157 -35.73 4.36 -4.02
CA GLY A 157 -36.77 3.73 -4.85
C GLY A 157 -37.30 2.41 -4.28
N LYS A 158 -36.49 1.71 -3.47
CA LYS A 158 -36.91 0.53 -2.71
C LYS A 158 -37.64 0.85 -1.40
N GLY A 159 -37.82 2.13 -1.06
CA GLY A 159 -38.43 2.57 0.19
C GLY A 159 -37.58 2.30 1.44
N TYR A 160 -36.28 2.07 1.28
CA TYR A 160 -35.38 1.79 2.40
C TYR A 160 -34.95 3.07 3.14
N LEU A 161 -34.98 4.22 2.47
CA LEU A 161 -34.76 5.52 3.10
C LEU A 161 -36.05 5.96 3.81
N LYS A 162 -36.13 5.73 5.12
CA LYS A 162 -37.24 6.15 5.99
C LYS A 162 -36.90 7.45 6.70
N SER A 163 -37.91 8.14 7.23
CA SER A 163 -37.70 9.32 8.09
C SER A 163 -36.85 9.03 9.34
N THR A 164 -36.78 7.77 9.75
CA THR A 164 -35.97 7.30 10.88
C THR A 164 -34.55 6.87 10.48
N THR A 165 -34.23 6.82 9.18
CA THR A 165 -32.92 6.41 8.70
C THR A 165 -31.87 7.46 9.07
N LYS A 166 -30.81 7.02 9.74
CA LYS A 166 -29.65 7.85 10.09
C LYS A 166 -28.47 7.47 9.22
N LEU A 167 -27.79 8.48 8.67
CA LEU A 167 -26.53 8.31 7.96
C LEU A 167 -25.40 8.74 8.89
N PHE A 168 -24.30 8.00 8.86
CA PHE A 168 -23.07 8.37 9.54
C PHE A 168 -21.90 8.15 8.61
N THR A 169 -20.82 8.87 8.87
CA THR A 169 -19.56 8.75 8.15
C THR A 169 -18.48 8.40 9.15
N ALA A 170 -17.65 7.42 8.82
CA ALA A 170 -16.46 7.07 9.57
C ALA A 170 -15.26 7.11 8.64
N ASP A 171 -14.12 7.60 9.14
CA ASP A 171 -12.84 7.62 8.43
C ASP A 171 -11.82 6.83 9.24
N VAL A 172 -11.02 6.01 8.57
CA VAL A 172 -9.96 5.22 9.23
C VAL A 172 -8.64 5.93 9.00
N GLU A 173 -8.03 6.40 10.08
CA GLU A 173 -6.71 7.03 10.01
C GLU A 173 -5.60 6.01 9.80
N ASN A 174 -4.61 6.36 8.96
CA ASN A 174 -3.37 5.57 8.76
C ASN A 174 -3.61 4.09 8.43
N LEU A 175 -4.68 3.76 7.67
CA LEU A 175 -5.09 2.39 7.35
C LEU A 175 -3.92 1.47 6.97
N TYR A 176 -3.03 1.89 6.06
CA TYR A 176 -1.94 1.05 5.57
C TYR A 176 -0.92 0.63 6.63
N THR A 177 -0.71 1.44 7.67
CA THR A 177 0.23 1.12 8.75
C THR A 177 -0.43 0.47 9.95
N MET A 178 -1.76 0.53 10.04
CA MET A 178 -2.51 0.05 11.21
C MET A 178 -3.14 -1.33 11.00
N VAL A 179 -2.98 -1.95 9.84
CA VAL A 179 -3.44 -3.33 9.60
C VAL A 179 -2.41 -4.31 10.18
N PRO A 180 -2.76 -5.10 11.23
CA PRO A 180 -1.85 -6.12 11.76
C PRO A 180 -1.56 -7.18 10.71
N ARG A 181 -0.29 -7.58 10.59
CA ARG A 181 0.14 -8.54 9.55
C ARG A 181 -0.62 -9.86 9.62
N GLU A 182 -0.71 -10.45 10.81
CA GLU A 182 -1.45 -11.70 11.05
C GLU A 182 -2.94 -11.56 10.75
N GLY A 183 -3.55 -10.46 11.19
CA GLY A 183 -4.96 -10.16 10.90
C GLY A 183 -5.24 -10.06 9.39
N GLY A 184 -4.33 -9.43 8.64
CA GLY A 184 -4.42 -9.35 7.18
C GLY A 184 -4.32 -10.72 6.49
N ILE A 185 -3.41 -11.58 6.95
CA ILE A 185 -3.25 -12.95 6.43
C ILE A 185 -4.50 -13.78 6.73
N ASN A 186 -5.00 -13.75 7.97
CA ASN A 186 -6.19 -14.49 8.37
C ASN A 186 -7.43 -14.04 7.57
N ALA A 187 -7.62 -12.73 7.42
CA ALA A 187 -8.71 -12.18 6.61
C ALA A 187 -8.62 -12.63 5.14
N LEU A 188 -7.40 -12.71 4.57
CA LEU A 188 -7.20 -13.21 3.22
C LEU A 188 -7.53 -14.71 3.11
N ILE A 189 -7.11 -15.53 4.08
CA ILE A 189 -7.42 -16.96 4.12
C ILE A 189 -8.94 -17.18 4.22
N GLU A 190 -9.62 -16.50 5.13
CA GLU A 190 -11.07 -16.55 5.27
C GLU A 190 -11.79 -16.11 3.99
N PHE A 191 -11.31 -15.02 3.38
CA PHE A 191 -11.84 -14.52 2.11
C PHE A 191 -11.71 -15.57 1.01
N LEU A 192 -10.53 -16.17 0.84
CA LEU A 192 -10.31 -17.18 -0.19
C LEU A 192 -11.15 -18.44 0.07
N ASN A 193 -11.17 -18.97 1.30
CA ASN A 193 -12.00 -20.13 1.65
C ASN A 193 -13.49 -19.93 1.33
N LYS A 194 -13.99 -18.70 1.50
CA LYS A 194 -15.38 -18.35 1.19
C LYS A 194 -15.66 -18.16 -0.29
N HIS A 195 -14.71 -17.60 -1.04
CA HIS A 195 -14.96 -17.08 -2.39
C HIS A 195 -14.28 -17.88 -3.51
N THR A 196 -13.36 -18.79 -3.19
CA THR A 196 -12.80 -19.76 -4.13
C THR A 196 -13.41 -21.15 -3.87
N LYS A 197 -14.60 -21.41 -4.42
CA LYS A 197 -15.06 -22.80 -4.56
C LYS A 197 -14.10 -23.50 -5.54
N MET A 198 -13.24 -24.39 -5.03
CA MET A 198 -12.19 -25.17 -5.72
C MET A 198 -10.75 -24.63 -5.70
N VAL A 199 -10.21 -24.19 -4.55
CA VAL A 199 -8.78 -24.42 -4.25
C VAL A 199 -8.66 -24.74 -2.75
N LYS A 200 -8.33 -25.98 -2.41
CA LYS A 200 -7.86 -26.30 -1.05
C LYS A 200 -6.51 -25.58 -0.86
N LEU A 201 -6.51 -24.52 -0.06
CA LEU A 201 -5.32 -23.73 0.30
C LEU A 201 -4.62 -24.31 1.53
N ASP A 202 -4.69 -25.64 1.72
CA ASP A 202 -4.14 -26.39 2.85
C ASP A 202 -2.59 -26.24 3.00
N HIS A 203 -1.93 -25.54 2.07
CA HIS A 203 -0.49 -25.30 2.04
C HIS A 203 -0.06 -23.86 2.39
N LEU A 204 -0.98 -22.95 2.75
CA LEU A 204 -0.60 -21.59 3.20
C LEU A 204 -0.23 -21.52 4.69
N GLN A 205 -0.47 -22.57 5.47
CA GLN A 205 -0.13 -22.60 6.90
C GLN A 205 1.35 -22.92 7.17
N SER A 206 2.18 -23.09 6.14
CA SER A 206 3.59 -23.50 6.25
C SER A 206 4.58 -22.59 5.52
N ILE A 207 4.19 -21.35 5.19
CA ILE A 207 5.09 -20.27 4.72
C ILE A 207 5.22 -19.23 5.83
#